data_AF-A0A8K1CKW8-F1
#
_entry.id   AF-A0A8K1CKW8-F1
#
_cell.length_a   1.000
_cell.length_b   1.000
_cell.length_c   1.000
_cell.angle_alpha   90.00
_cell.angle_beta   90.00
_cell.angle_gamma   90.00
#
_symmetry.space_group_name_H-M   'P 1'
#
loop_
_entity.id
_entity.type
_entity.pdbx_description
1 polymer ?
#
loop_
_entity_poly.entity_id
_entity_poly.type
_entity_poly.pdbx_seq_one_letter_code
_entity_poly.pdbx_strand_id
1 'polypeptide(L)'
;MSPFYAESAELFNRDAPFPIQLSHPMVGWLQELSAAGLALRWIEFYDFLKGRVAVAELMRAITGTPCSGVKGDSTCSLGAQVIEPSIESTESYISMCMGLMHSRGVEVVMMLIDMERPKWYWTLYSLFHASATHSIRSLTTWNMGFAADDFRDLVKAPQPLQVIYPRDQLPSAPKTGSFVVLNTDAQIYFDQNRRNEDEYVTTSAATTPFRVIGADGDMISILVPCYGECWVQISDIVSTHPDPFESDPEKQWNLTSHGITHFEFKYNDECATFENLGLLKFIGQPVTSIVIEKPGDIEGEVFDLDSLLLFCPNLTELSIKGLQLASLDVFVQAYESGICRLVSLDILGCDVLDQDSVASFTRALGDPSTAISRTLNHLRASLVDEDRVPDDEVAQMFLSALQTNKRLSFFELQVNDDVRETYKDEVEGLNGSCLNFVSYPLPIRSKCAFLSVVQHAQTQAKDGPLARMDTFVLSRIIDLTAEPQQRSVVLSWRTHMFEE
;
A
#
# COMPACT_ATOMS: atom_id res chain seq x y z
N MET A 1 10.16 18.57 -26.75
CA MET A 1 8.69 18.59 -26.88
C MET A 1 8.34 17.90 -28.19
N SER A 2 8.04 16.61 -28.11
CA SER A 2 7.72 15.74 -29.26
C SER A 2 6.19 15.72 -29.49
N PRO A 3 5.69 15.62 -30.73
CA PRO A 3 4.27 15.69 -31.05
C PRO A 3 3.68 14.27 -31.09
N PHE A 4 3.15 13.77 -29.97
CA PHE A 4 2.39 12.50 -29.94
C PHE A 4 1.09 12.54 -29.12
N TYR A 5 0.71 13.69 -28.57
CA TYR A 5 -0.50 13.84 -27.75
C TYR A 5 -1.76 14.31 -28.51
N ALA A 6 -1.76 14.31 -29.85
CA ALA A 6 -2.82 14.94 -30.64
C ALA A 6 -3.93 13.99 -31.16
N GLU A 7 -3.80 12.67 -31.07
CA GLU A 7 -4.72 11.76 -31.78
C GLU A 7 -5.82 11.09 -30.93
N SER A 8 -5.91 11.36 -29.63
CA SER A 8 -6.96 10.77 -28.77
C SER A 8 -8.16 11.69 -28.52
N ALA A 9 -8.15 12.92 -29.05
CA ALA A 9 -9.16 13.95 -28.73
C ALA A 9 -10.29 14.15 -29.77
N GLU A 10 -10.32 13.39 -30.88
CA GLU A 10 -11.23 13.69 -32.01
C GLU A 10 -12.51 12.83 -32.16
N LEU A 11 -12.90 12.03 -31.16
CA LEU A 11 -14.10 11.17 -31.29
C LEU A 11 -15.35 11.61 -30.50
N PHE A 12 -15.33 12.75 -29.80
CA PHE A 12 -16.51 13.28 -29.11
C PHE A 12 -16.71 14.77 -29.38
N ASN A 13 -17.02 15.13 -30.63
CA ASN A 13 -17.51 16.46 -30.95
C ASN A 13 -18.72 16.35 -31.90
N ARG A 14 -19.94 16.34 -31.33
CA ARG A 14 -21.17 16.66 -32.06
C ARG A 14 -22.13 17.46 -31.18
N ASP A 15 -22.46 18.63 -31.69
CA ASP A 15 -23.29 19.69 -31.13
C ASP A 15 -24.69 19.26 -30.66
N ALA A 16 -25.08 19.70 -29.45
CA ALA A 16 -26.44 20.13 -29.14
C ALA A 16 -26.45 21.05 -27.89
N PRO A 17 -27.12 22.21 -27.91
CA PRO A 17 -27.19 23.12 -26.77
C PRO A 17 -28.46 22.88 -25.95
N PHE A 18 -28.32 22.66 -24.63
CA PHE A 18 -29.40 22.89 -23.68
C PHE A 18 -28.85 23.56 -22.41
N PRO A 19 -29.52 24.62 -21.89
CA PRO A 19 -29.13 25.23 -20.64
C PRO A 19 -29.76 24.42 -19.50
N ILE A 20 -28.93 23.74 -18.69
CA ILE A 20 -29.41 23.17 -17.42
C ILE A 20 -29.07 24.16 -16.30
N GLN A 21 -30.12 24.76 -15.73
CA GLN A 21 -30.03 25.44 -14.44
C GLN A 21 -29.67 24.41 -13.37
N LEU A 22 -28.55 24.63 -12.68
CA LEU A 22 -28.12 23.83 -11.55
C LEU A 22 -29.05 24.07 -10.36
N SER A 23 -29.75 23.01 -9.96
CA SER A 23 -30.30 22.87 -8.62
C SER A 23 -29.61 21.69 -7.93
N HIS A 24 -29.67 21.64 -6.60
CA HIS A 24 -29.06 20.66 -5.70
C HIS A 24 -29.53 19.20 -5.97
N PRO A 25 -28.75 18.33 -6.66
CA PRO A 25 -28.55 16.98 -6.12
C PRO A 25 -27.16 16.38 -6.49
N MET A 26 -26.09 16.77 -5.80
CA MET A 26 -24.79 16.08 -5.92
C MET A 26 -24.52 15.12 -4.75
N VAL A 27 -25.13 15.38 -3.58
CA VAL A 27 -24.95 14.56 -2.37
C VAL A 27 -25.59 13.18 -2.50
N GLY A 28 -26.73 13.07 -3.19
CA GLY A 28 -27.41 11.79 -3.41
C GLY A 28 -26.62 10.84 -4.31
N TRP A 29 -25.93 11.37 -5.32
CA TRP A 29 -25.15 10.59 -6.27
C TRP A 29 -23.89 9.98 -5.62
N LEU A 30 -23.23 10.74 -4.73
CA LEU A 30 -22.08 10.27 -3.95
C LEU A 30 -22.45 9.17 -2.92
N GLN A 31 -23.67 9.23 -2.36
CA GLN A 31 -24.16 8.19 -1.44
C GLN A 31 -24.50 6.89 -2.18
N GLU A 32 -25.03 6.96 -3.40
CA GLU A 32 -25.30 5.78 -4.22
C GLU A 32 -24.00 5.09 -4.69
N LEU A 33 -22.96 5.84 -5.03
CA LEU A 33 -21.64 5.29 -5.38
C LEU A 33 -20.94 4.63 -4.19
N SER A 34 -21.06 5.21 -2.99
CA SER A 34 -20.58 4.59 -1.74
C SER A 34 -21.30 3.29 -1.40
N ALA A 35 -22.61 3.20 -1.67
CA ALA A 35 -23.40 1.99 -1.42
C ALA A 35 -23.09 0.87 -2.43
N ALA A 36 -22.54 1.21 -3.61
CA ALA A 36 -22.21 0.27 -4.67
C ALA A 36 -20.82 -0.38 -4.53
N GLY A 37 -19.99 0.03 -3.56
CA GLY A 37 -18.66 -0.57 -3.34
C GLY A 37 -17.68 -0.39 -4.50
N LEU A 38 -17.92 0.60 -5.38
CA LEU A 38 -17.08 0.87 -6.54
C LEU A 38 -15.89 1.74 -6.13
N ALA A 39 -14.67 1.21 -6.34
CA ALA A 39 -13.45 2.01 -6.31
C ALA A 39 -13.54 3.06 -7.43
N LEU A 40 -13.64 4.34 -7.06
CA LEU A 40 -13.56 5.44 -8.02
C LEU A 40 -12.13 5.47 -8.61
N ARG A 41 -12.00 5.19 -9.91
CA ARG A 41 -10.80 5.61 -10.66
C ARG A 41 -10.88 7.13 -10.82
N TRP A 42 -9.95 7.83 -10.19
CA TRP A 42 -9.97 9.28 -9.96
C TRP A 42 -9.66 10.15 -11.19
N ILE A 43 -9.10 9.55 -12.26
CA ILE A 43 -8.66 10.27 -13.46
C ILE A 43 -9.81 11.06 -14.12
N GLU A 44 -11.02 10.49 -14.18
CA GLU A 44 -12.19 11.18 -14.79
C GLU A 44 -12.84 12.22 -13.87
N PHE A 45 -12.56 12.17 -12.55
CA PHE A 45 -13.07 13.14 -11.58
C PHE A 45 -12.15 14.36 -11.46
N TYR A 46 -10.86 14.19 -11.77
CA TYR A 46 -9.86 15.25 -11.71
C TYR A 46 -10.04 16.33 -12.77
N ASP A 47 -10.34 15.95 -14.02
CA ASP A 47 -10.58 16.92 -15.11
C ASP A 47 -11.84 17.80 -14.88
N PHE A 48 -12.76 17.33 -14.03
CA PHE A 48 -13.97 18.05 -13.66
C PHE A 48 -13.74 19.10 -12.54
N LEU A 49 -12.66 19.02 -11.76
CA LEU A 49 -12.52 19.74 -10.47
C LEU A 49 -11.43 20.83 -10.41
N LYS A 50 -11.09 21.45 -11.55
CA LYS A 50 -10.04 22.49 -11.74
C LYS A 50 -10.12 23.80 -10.88
N GLY A 51 -10.80 23.83 -9.75
CA GLY A 51 -10.90 25.00 -8.86
C GLY A 51 -10.24 24.82 -7.48
N ARG A 52 -9.57 25.87 -6.97
CA ARG A 52 -8.95 25.93 -5.61
C ARG A 52 -9.92 25.60 -4.46
N VAL A 53 -11.22 25.87 -4.63
CA VAL A 53 -12.27 25.57 -3.65
C VAL A 53 -12.48 24.05 -3.45
N ALA A 54 -12.20 23.23 -4.47
CA ALA A 54 -12.47 21.79 -4.45
C ALA A 54 -11.43 20.96 -3.69
N VAL A 55 -10.16 21.40 -3.66
CA VAL A 55 -9.12 20.75 -2.84
C VAL A 55 -9.49 20.86 -1.36
N ALA A 56 -9.97 22.02 -0.91
CA ALA A 56 -10.42 22.20 0.46
C ALA A 56 -11.63 21.30 0.81
N GLU A 57 -12.57 21.10 -0.11
CA GLU A 57 -13.73 20.21 0.10
C GLU A 57 -13.35 18.72 0.10
N LEU A 58 -12.48 18.30 -0.82
CA LEU A 58 -11.90 16.97 -0.84
C LEU A 58 -11.14 16.67 0.46
N MET A 59 -10.35 17.64 0.90
CA MET A 59 -9.54 17.50 2.10
C MET A 59 -10.38 17.52 3.38
N ARG A 60 -11.50 18.24 3.39
CA ARG A 60 -12.53 18.12 4.45
C ARG A 60 -13.16 16.74 4.48
N ALA A 61 -13.45 16.15 3.31
CA ALA A 61 -13.97 14.79 3.23
C ALA A 61 -12.94 13.76 3.74
N ILE A 62 -11.66 13.90 3.38
CA ILE A 62 -10.55 13.02 3.80
C ILE A 62 -10.26 13.10 5.31
N THR A 63 -10.33 14.30 5.88
CA THR A 63 -10.07 14.53 7.32
C THR A 63 -11.29 14.27 8.20
N GLY A 64 -12.46 14.01 7.60
CA GLY A 64 -13.74 13.88 8.32
C GLY A 64 -14.20 15.19 8.96
N THR A 65 -13.73 16.33 8.46
CA THR A 65 -14.08 17.66 9.00
C THR A 65 -15.48 18.04 8.50
N PRO A 66 -16.45 18.34 9.38
CA PRO A 66 -17.83 18.60 8.97
C PRO A 66 -17.95 19.84 8.07
N CYS A 67 -18.71 19.72 6.98
CA CYS A 67 -19.02 20.86 6.11
C CYS A 67 -19.88 21.88 6.87
N SER A 68 -19.33 23.08 7.10
CA SER A 68 -20.11 24.20 7.63
C SER A 68 -21.25 24.55 6.66
N GLY A 69 -22.47 24.10 6.96
CA GLY A 69 -23.66 24.37 6.14
C GLY A 69 -24.69 23.23 6.12
N VAL A 70 -24.30 22.00 6.47
CA VAL A 70 -25.23 20.87 6.53
C VAL A 70 -25.51 20.53 7.99
N LYS A 71 -26.73 20.85 8.46
CA LYS A 71 -27.20 20.38 9.78
C LYS A 71 -27.50 18.88 9.69
N GLY A 72 -26.51 18.05 10.04
CA GLY A 72 -26.69 16.60 10.20
C GLY A 72 -25.38 15.93 10.64
N ASP A 73 -25.44 15.17 11.74
CA ASP A 73 -24.33 14.41 12.36
C ASP A 73 -23.87 13.19 11.53
N SER A 74 -23.76 13.30 10.21
CA SER A 74 -23.22 12.22 9.37
C SER A 74 -21.75 12.48 9.09
N THR A 75 -20.87 11.93 9.93
CA THR A 75 -19.48 11.70 9.54
C THR A 75 -19.49 10.70 8.37
N CYS A 76 -19.24 11.18 7.15
CA CYS A 76 -19.09 10.32 5.98
C CYS A 76 -17.79 9.50 6.12
N SER A 77 -17.87 8.29 6.67
CA SER A 77 -16.81 7.30 6.56
C SER A 77 -16.92 6.61 5.19
N LEU A 78 -16.37 7.25 4.17
CA LEU A 78 -16.19 6.65 2.85
C LEU A 78 -14.96 5.72 2.93
N GLY A 79 -15.20 4.41 2.96
CA GLY A 79 -14.15 3.40 2.93
C GLY A 79 -13.33 3.47 1.64
N ALA A 80 -12.03 3.15 1.75
CA ALA A 80 -11.06 3.04 0.67
C ALA A 80 -11.12 4.18 -0.37
N GLN A 81 -10.58 5.35 -0.02
CA GLN A 81 -10.33 6.42 -0.99
C GLN A 81 -8.94 6.25 -1.60
N VAL A 82 -8.86 6.06 -2.92
CA VAL A 82 -7.61 6.24 -3.68
C VAL A 82 -7.42 7.75 -3.88
N ILE A 83 -6.28 8.29 -3.47
CA ILE A 83 -5.92 9.69 -3.73
C ILE A 83 -4.81 9.67 -4.79
N GLU A 84 -5.07 10.28 -5.94
CA GLU A 84 -4.10 10.52 -7.01
C GLU A 84 -3.85 12.03 -7.13
N PRO A 85 -2.70 12.54 -6.64
CA PRO A 85 -2.49 13.97 -6.59
C PRO A 85 -1.80 14.49 -7.85
N SER A 86 -2.56 15.03 -8.81
CA SER A 86 -2.07 15.86 -9.93
C SER A 86 -1.84 17.32 -9.55
N ILE A 87 -1.14 17.53 -8.44
CA ILE A 87 -1.07 18.85 -7.84
C ILE A 87 0.07 19.69 -8.47
N GLU A 88 -0.33 20.65 -9.30
CA GLU A 88 0.55 21.59 -10.00
C GLU A 88 1.24 22.58 -9.07
N SER A 89 0.62 22.96 -7.94
CA SER A 89 1.17 23.97 -7.01
C SER A 89 1.77 23.33 -5.75
N THR A 90 2.94 23.81 -5.33
CA THR A 90 3.59 23.37 -4.09
C THR A 90 2.67 23.56 -2.88
N GLU A 91 1.96 24.69 -2.79
CA GLU A 91 1.03 25.00 -1.69
C GLU A 91 -0.12 24.00 -1.56
N SER A 92 -0.75 23.64 -2.67
CA SER A 92 -1.80 22.63 -2.69
C SER A 92 -1.25 21.24 -2.32
N TYR A 93 0.01 20.98 -2.64
CA TYR A 93 0.65 19.70 -2.33
C TYR A 93 0.97 19.58 -0.83
N ILE A 94 1.49 20.65 -0.24
CA ILE A 94 1.69 20.76 1.21
C ILE A 94 0.35 20.60 1.92
N SER A 95 -0.69 21.28 1.44
CA SER A 95 -2.05 21.16 1.95
C SER A 95 -2.52 19.71 1.98
N MET A 96 -2.33 18.99 0.86
CA MET A 96 -2.60 17.56 0.74
C MET A 96 -1.85 16.76 1.79
N CYS A 97 -0.53 16.91 1.87
CA CYS A 97 0.32 16.21 2.84
C CYS A 97 -0.17 16.44 4.28
N MET A 98 -0.51 17.68 4.63
CA MET A 98 -1.03 18.00 5.95
C MET A 98 -2.39 17.37 6.26
N GLY A 99 -3.28 17.20 5.27
CA GLY A 99 -4.51 16.44 5.51
C GLY A 99 -4.30 14.93 5.52
N LEU A 100 -3.32 14.41 4.76
CA LEU A 100 -2.93 13.00 4.85
C LEU A 100 -2.49 12.64 6.27
N MET A 101 -1.69 13.50 6.91
CA MET A 101 -1.20 13.34 8.28
C MET A 101 -2.33 13.04 9.29
N HIS A 102 -3.52 13.61 9.08
CA HIS A 102 -4.66 13.46 9.99
C HIS A 102 -5.87 12.76 9.35
N SER A 103 -5.67 12.11 8.19
CA SER A 103 -6.75 11.48 7.44
C SER A 103 -7.39 10.34 8.23
N ARG A 104 -8.71 10.28 8.25
CA ARG A 104 -9.47 9.21 8.93
C ARG A 104 -10.36 8.52 7.91
N GLY A 105 -10.19 7.20 7.76
CA GLY A 105 -10.93 6.40 6.79
C GLY A 105 -10.24 6.25 5.43
N VAL A 106 -9.10 6.92 5.22
CA VAL A 106 -8.22 6.63 4.07
C VAL A 106 -7.34 5.44 4.42
N GLU A 107 -7.44 4.37 3.65
CA GLU A 107 -6.66 3.14 3.84
C GLU A 107 -5.55 2.97 2.79
N VAL A 108 -5.71 3.56 1.60
CA VAL A 108 -4.81 3.40 0.46
C VAL A 108 -4.44 4.77 -0.08
N VAL A 109 -3.15 5.02 -0.33
CA VAL A 109 -2.67 6.24 -0.98
C VAL A 109 -1.83 5.87 -2.18
N MET A 110 -2.09 6.50 -3.34
CA MET A 110 -1.39 6.23 -4.59
C MET A 110 -0.70 7.50 -5.10
N MET A 111 0.62 7.54 -5.02
CA MET A 111 1.41 8.66 -5.51
C MET A 111 1.91 8.34 -6.91
N LEU A 112 1.15 8.81 -7.91
CA LEU A 112 1.32 8.48 -9.33
C LEU A 112 2.20 9.48 -10.09
N ILE A 113 2.80 10.45 -9.40
CA ILE A 113 3.55 11.54 -10.04
C ILE A 113 5.01 11.46 -9.65
N ASP A 114 5.87 11.69 -10.64
CA ASP A 114 7.27 11.96 -10.39
C ASP A 114 7.40 13.29 -9.63
N MET A 115 7.66 13.15 -8.33
CA MET A 115 7.63 14.27 -7.39
C MET A 115 9.04 14.78 -7.18
N GLU A 116 9.18 16.10 -7.31
CA GLU A 116 10.40 16.78 -6.89
C GLU A 116 10.71 16.47 -5.43
N ARG A 117 12.00 16.39 -5.09
CA ARG A 117 12.51 16.06 -3.76
C ARG A 117 11.79 16.75 -2.58
N PRO A 118 11.45 18.06 -2.62
CA PRO A 118 10.72 18.70 -1.51
C PRO A 118 9.32 18.12 -1.27
N LYS A 119 8.63 17.68 -2.33
CA LYS A 119 7.30 17.06 -2.24
C LYS A 119 7.40 15.70 -1.56
N TRP A 120 8.43 14.90 -1.87
CA TRP A 120 8.69 13.65 -1.16
C TRP A 120 8.92 13.85 0.34
N TYR A 121 9.68 14.86 0.72
CA TYR A 121 9.87 15.13 2.15
C TYR A 121 8.57 15.49 2.87
N TRP A 122 7.70 16.28 2.25
CA TRP A 122 6.37 16.57 2.79
C TRP A 122 5.52 15.32 2.97
N THR A 123 5.56 14.39 2.01
CA THR A 123 4.86 13.11 2.13
C THR A 123 5.40 12.30 3.30
N LEU A 124 6.71 12.08 3.33
CA LEU A 124 7.33 11.22 4.33
C LEU A 124 7.13 11.80 5.73
N TYR A 125 7.25 13.12 5.88
CA TYR A 125 6.89 13.82 7.10
C TYR A 125 5.42 13.59 7.48
N SER A 126 4.50 13.66 6.52
CA SER A 126 3.07 13.48 6.80
C SER A 126 2.67 12.05 7.16
N LEU A 127 3.36 11.05 6.59
CA LEU A 127 3.09 9.64 6.85
C LEU A 127 3.81 9.12 8.10
N PHE A 128 5.04 9.58 8.35
CA PHE A 128 5.92 8.96 9.34
C PHE A 128 6.30 9.87 10.51
N HIS A 129 5.88 11.13 10.55
CA HIS A 129 6.08 11.95 11.75
C HIS A 129 5.24 11.42 12.92
N ALA A 130 5.71 11.58 14.16
CA ALA A 130 5.08 11.07 15.37
C ALA A 130 3.70 11.69 15.65
N SER A 131 3.42 12.85 15.07
CA SER A 131 2.10 13.50 15.12
C SER A 131 1.11 13.00 14.07
N ALA A 132 1.54 12.13 13.14
CA ALA A 132 0.65 11.52 12.16
C ALA A 132 -0.34 10.59 12.87
N THR A 133 -1.62 10.79 12.59
CA THR A 133 -2.74 10.03 13.17
C THR A 133 -3.59 9.36 12.10
N HIS A 134 -3.01 9.16 10.91
CA HIS A 134 -3.73 8.67 9.76
C HIS A 134 -4.10 7.18 9.88
N SER A 135 -5.10 6.74 9.11
CA SER A 135 -5.50 5.31 9.02
C SER A 135 -4.88 4.55 7.85
N ILE A 136 -3.96 5.16 7.09
CA ILE A 136 -3.37 4.61 5.87
C ILE A 136 -2.63 3.29 6.17
N ARG A 137 -2.91 2.26 5.37
CA ARG A 137 -2.33 0.91 5.44
C ARG A 137 -1.55 0.52 4.21
N SER A 138 -1.87 1.10 3.07
CA SER A 138 -1.26 0.81 1.78
C SER A 138 -0.72 2.08 1.13
N LEU A 139 0.53 2.02 0.66
CA LEU A 139 1.18 3.10 -0.08
C LEU A 139 1.70 2.58 -1.42
N THR A 140 1.15 3.11 -2.51
CA THR A 140 1.66 2.90 -3.86
C THR A 140 2.44 4.12 -4.30
N THR A 141 3.62 3.91 -4.87
CA THR A 141 4.50 4.99 -5.34
C THR A 141 4.99 4.69 -6.74
N TRP A 142 4.96 5.70 -7.61
CA TRP A 142 5.58 5.65 -8.93
C TRP A 142 6.84 6.50 -8.90
N ASN A 143 7.98 5.93 -9.31
CA ASN A 143 9.26 6.62 -9.45
C ASN A 143 9.60 7.49 -8.23
N MET A 144 10.03 6.86 -7.14
CA MET A 144 10.51 7.63 -6.00
C MET A 144 11.86 8.26 -6.33
N GLY A 145 11.85 9.50 -6.81
CA GLY A 145 13.05 10.29 -7.10
C GLY A 145 13.84 10.77 -5.87
N PHE A 146 13.85 10.01 -4.77
CA PHE A 146 14.63 10.36 -3.58
C PHE A 146 15.47 9.19 -3.07
N ALA A 147 16.71 9.48 -2.67
CA ALA A 147 17.62 8.48 -2.14
C ALA A 147 17.31 8.18 -0.66
N ALA A 148 17.61 6.97 -0.21
CA ALA A 148 17.48 6.61 1.21
C ALA A 148 18.30 7.52 2.15
N ASP A 149 19.39 8.09 1.65
CA ASP A 149 20.23 9.05 2.37
C ASP A 149 19.50 10.36 2.62
N ASP A 150 18.66 10.80 1.68
CA ASP A 150 17.86 12.01 1.83
C ASP A 150 16.83 11.85 2.95
N PHE A 151 16.21 10.67 3.06
CA PHE A 151 15.28 10.37 4.15
C PHE A 151 16.00 10.24 5.50
N ARG A 152 17.18 9.61 5.51
CA ARG A 152 18.02 9.53 6.71
C ARG A 152 18.38 10.92 7.24
N ASP A 153 18.76 11.83 6.34
CA ASP A 153 19.13 13.20 6.71
C ASP A 153 17.91 13.96 7.24
N LEU A 154 16.75 13.77 6.62
CA LEU A 154 15.48 14.32 7.11
C LEU A 154 15.13 13.80 8.51
N VAL A 155 15.25 12.48 8.75
CA VAL A 155 14.94 11.85 10.04
C VAL A 155 15.88 12.34 11.14
N LYS A 156 17.16 12.52 10.81
CA LYS A 156 18.19 12.96 11.78
C LYS A 156 18.20 14.48 12.01
N ALA A 157 17.51 15.24 11.19
CA ALA A 157 17.46 16.69 11.33
C ALA A 157 16.80 17.06 12.68
N PRO A 158 17.42 17.91 13.51
CA PRO A 158 16.79 18.39 14.74
C PRO A 158 15.49 19.16 14.47
N GLN A 159 15.42 19.79 13.30
CA GLN A 159 14.25 20.53 12.81
C GLN A 159 13.95 20.08 11.37
N PRO A 160 13.26 18.94 11.17
CA PRO A 160 12.97 18.42 9.84
C PRO A 160 12.28 19.45 8.94
N LEU A 161 11.41 20.27 9.51
CA LEU A 161 10.73 21.35 8.78
C LEU A 161 11.68 22.38 8.16
N GLN A 162 12.88 22.61 8.72
CA GLN A 162 13.87 23.50 8.09
C GLN A 162 14.58 22.83 6.91
N VAL A 163 14.68 21.50 6.91
CA VAL A 163 15.16 20.73 5.76
C VAL A 163 14.11 20.73 4.66
N ILE A 164 12.83 20.64 5.04
CA ILE A 164 11.71 20.64 4.11
C ILE A 164 11.44 22.06 3.55
N TYR A 165 11.53 23.08 4.40
CA TYR A 165 11.47 24.49 4.06
C TYR A 165 12.75 25.21 4.48
N PRO A 166 13.77 25.28 3.62
CA PRO A 166 14.93 26.11 3.90
C PRO A 166 14.50 27.59 3.87
N ARG A 167 14.21 28.16 5.05
CA ARG A 167 14.08 29.61 5.23
C ARG A 167 15.33 30.12 5.92
N ASP A 168 16.13 30.84 5.16
CA ASP A 168 17.21 31.64 5.69
C ASP A 168 16.60 32.90 6.32
N GLN A 169 16.86 33.09 7.62
CA GLN A 169 16.60 34.31 8.40
C GLN A 169 15.18 34.48 8.93
N LEU A 170 15.05 34.33 10.26
CA LEU A 170 13.91 34.83 11.01
C LEU A 170 14.35 35.53 12.29
N PRO A 171 13.73 36.68 12.63
CA PRO A 171 13.99 37.39 13.89
C PRO A 171 13.33 36.65 15.08
N SER A 172 13.51 37.19 16.29
CA SER A 172 13.21 36.65 17.63
C SER A 172 11.75 36.29 17.98
N ALA A 173 10.97 35.84 17.01
CA ALA A 173 9.62 35.27 17.14
C ALA A 173 9.68 33.83 17.74
N PRO A 174 8.55 33.14 18.01
CA PRO A 174 8.59 31.79 18.54
C PRO A 174 9.40 30.88 17.60
N LYS A 175 10.28 30.07 18.18
CA LYS A 175 11.21 29.22 17.42
C LYS A 175 10.44 28.29 16.49
N THR A 176 10.94 28.12 15.26
CA THR A 176 10.50 27.05 14.35
C THR A 176 10.49 25.72 15.10
N GLY A 177 9.42 24.94 14.94
CA GLY A 177 9.23 23.73 15.75
C GLY A 177 8.63 24.01 17.13
N SER A 178 7.85 25.07 17.30
CA SER A 178 6.95 25.24 18.44
C SER A 178 5.50 25.08 17.99
N PHE A 179 4.58 24.83 18.92
CA PHE A 179 3.15 24.84 18.66
C PHE A 179 2.52 26.11 19.24
N VAL A 180 1.59 26.71 18.51
CA VAL A 180 0.83 27.88 18.97
C VAL A 180 -0.65 27.53 19.04
N VAL A 181 -1.30 27.97 20.11
CA VAL A 181 -2.76 27.90 20.25
C VAL A 181 -3.31 29.29 19.97
N LEU A 182 -4.25 29.38 19.04
CA LEU A 182 -4.84 30.64 18.61
C LEU A 182 -6.09 30.97 19.44
N ASN A 183 -6.43 32.27 19.50
CA ASN A 183 -7.68 32.75 20.06
C ASN A 183 -8.87 32.13 19.33
N THR A 184 -10.04 32.10 19.97
CA THR A 184 -11.30 31.90 19.25
C THR A 184 -11.49 33.09 18.31
N ASP A 185 -11.94 32.83 17.08
CA ASP A 185 -12.13 33.84 16.02
C ASP A 185 -10.83 34.50 15.52
N ALA A 186 -9.67 33.87 15.74
CA ALA A 186 -8.41 34.29 15.11
C ALA A 186 -8.51 34.15 13.59
N GLN A 187 -8.00 35.15 12.86
CA GLN A 187 -7.99 35.14 11.41
C GLN A 187 -6.74 34.45 10.90
N ILE A 188 -6.93 33.36 10.15
CA ILE A 188 -5.89 32.61 9.46
C ILE A 188 -5.91 33.04 7.99
N TYR A 189 -4.85 33.68 7.53
CA TYR A 189 -4.69 34.17 6.17
C TYR A 189 -3.90 33.17 5.33
N PHE A 190 -4.34 32.91 4.09
CA PHE A 190 -3.63 32.00 3.19
C PHE A 190 -2.39 32.63 2.53
N ASP A 191 -2.39 33.95 2.36
CA ASP A 191 -1.28 34.70 1.76
C ASP A 191 -0.95 35.90 2.65
N GLN A 192 0.34 36.01 3.00
CA GLN A 192 0.89 37.09 3.83
C GLN A 192 0.62 38.48 3.23
N ASN A 193 0.59 38.59 1.90
CA ASN A 193 0.48 39.85 1.16
C ASN A 193 -0.98 40.26 0.89
N ARG A 194 -1.94 39.36 1.08
CA ARG A 194 -3.37 39.59 0.80
C ARG A 194 -4.19 39.86 2.06
N ARG A 195 -3.65 40.62 3.01
CA ARG A 195 -4.34 41.01 4.26
C ARG A 195 -5.70 41.69 4.05
N ASN A 196 -5.98 42.20 2.85
CA ASN A 196 -7.17 42.98 2.51
C ASN A 196 -8.16 42.24 1.58
N GLU A 197 -7.89 40.99 1.18
CA GLU A 197 -8.82 40.18 0.39
C GLU A 197 -9.56 39.22 1.34
N ASP A 198 -10.86 39.00 1.11
CA ASP A 198 -11.80 38.23 1.97
C ASP A 198 -11.47 36.71 2.11
N GLU A 199 -10.23 36.29 1.87
CA GLU A 199 -9.78 34.90 1.92
C GLU A 199 -9.05 34.60 3.25
N TYR A 200 -9.82 34.54 4.34
CA TYR A 200 -9.36 34.05 5.63
C TYR A 200 -10.30 32.99 6.20
N VAL A 201 -9.78 32.14 7.07
CA VAL A 201 -10.58 31.22 7.89
C VAL A 201 -10.49 31.64 9.35
N THR A 202 -11.62 31.55 10.05
CA THR A 202 -11.70 31.84 11.47
C THR A 202 -11.64 30.56 12.29
N THR A 203 -10.89 30.58 13.38
CA THR A 203 -10.79 29.46 14.30
C THR A 203 -12.08 29.32 15.11
N SER A 204 -12.73 28.16 15.03
CA SER A 204 -13.98 27.89 15.75
C SER A 204 -13.77 27.42 17.21
N ALA A 205 -12.56 27.02 17.58
CA ALA A 205 -12.22 26.55 18.94
C ALA A 205 -10.76 26.89 19.32
N ALA A 206 -10.55 27.42 20.53
CA ALA A 206 -9.25 27.87 21.05
C ALA A 206 -8.35 26.73 21.57
N THR A 207 -8.46 25.52 21.03
CA THR A 207 -7.78 24.33 21.59
C THR A 207 -6.91 23.58 20.61
N THR A 208 -6.94 23.92 19.31
CA THR A 208 -6.13 23.23 18.31
C THR A 208 -4.74 23.88 18.24
N PRO A 209 -3.67 23.17 18.63
CA PRO A 209 -2.32 23.66 18.47
C PRO A 209 -1.90 23.58 16.99
N PHE A 210 -1.36 24.66 16.45
CA PHE A 210 -0.78 24.72 15.11
C PHE A 210 0.73 24.79 15.20
N ARG A 211 1.43 24.05 14.33
CA ARG A 211 2.88 24.02 14.31
C ARG A 211 3.43 25.26 13.62
N VAL A 212 4.34 25.97 14.28
CA VAL A 212 5.02 27.15 13.76
C VAL A 212 6.15 26.72 12.83
N ILE A 213 6.12 27.21 11.60
CA ILE A 213 7.16 26.99 10.59
C ILE A 213 8.00 28.24 10.33
N GLY A 214 7.48 29.43 10.63
CA GLY A 214 8.26 30.66 10.51
C GLY A 214 7.56 31.88 11.11
N ALA A 215 8.16 33.05 10.93
CA ALA A 215 7.59 34.33 11.32
C ALA A 215 7.89 35.37 10.25
N ASP A 216 7.25 36.52 10.25
CA ASP A 216 7.73 37.68 9.50
C ASP A 216 7.02 38.92 10.04
N GLY A 217 7.80 39.85 10.62
CA GLY A 217 7.27 41.04 11.27
C GLY A 217 6.28 40.71 12.40
N ASP A 218 5.03 41.13 12.22
CA ASP A 218 3.90 40.94 13.13
C ASP A 218 3.12 39.64 12.89
N MET A 219 3.54 38.83 11.92
CA MET A 219 2.87 37.60 11.54
C MET A 219 3.72 36.37 11.88
N ILE A 220 3.04 35.26 12.14
CA ILE A 220 3.64 33.94 12.29
C ILE A 220 3.08 33.04 11.21
N SER A 221 3.96 32.27 10.60
CA SER A 221 3.61 31.23 9.65
C SER A 221 3.42 29.91 10.39
N ILE A 222 2.25 29.32 10.19
CA ILE A 222 1.78 28.09 10.83
C ILE A 222 1.38 27.05 9.79
N LEU A 223 1.50 25.77 10.14
CA LEU A 223 0.95 24.67 9.34
C LEU A 223 -0.51 24.43 9.73
N VAL A 224 -1.39 24.61 8.76
CA VAL A 224 -2.83 24.36 8.89
C VAL A 224 -3.19 23.13 8.07
N PRO A 225 -3.82 22.09 8.68
CA PRO A 225 -4.31 20.94 7.95
C PRO A 225 -5.18 21.36 6.76
N CYS A 226 -4.98 20.73 5.60
CA CYS A 226 -5.73 20.99 4.35
C CYS A 226 -5.49 22.35 3.68
N TYR A 227 -4.75 23.27 4.32
CA TYR A 227 -4.47 24.61 3.80
C TYR A 227 -2.97 24.92 3.69
N GLY A 228 -2.12 24.07 4.29
CA GLY A 228 -0.68 24.17 4.16
C GLY A 228 -0.10 25.29 5.02
N GLU A 229 0.82 26.07 4.45
CA GLU A 229 1.34 27.26 5.11
C GLU A 229 0.25 28.35 5.17
N CYS A 230 0.00 28.87 6.37
CA CYS A 230 -0.90 30.00 6.58
C CYS A 230 -0.29 30.99 7.57
N TRP A 231 -0.83 32.19 7.60
CA TRP A 231 -0.31 33.30 8.39
C TRP A 231 -1.32 33.76 9.42
N VAL A 232 -0.84 34.06 10.63
CA VAL A 232 -1.65 34.56 11.74
C VAL A 232 -0.95 35.72 12.42
N GLN A 233 -1.69 36.64 13.01
CA GLN A 233 -1.09 37.73 13.77
C GLN A 233 -0.54 37.20 15.10
N ILE A 234 0.61 37.73 15.52
CA ILE A 234 1.21 37.38 16.83
C ILE A 234 0.23 37.69 17.98
N SER A 235 -0.59 38.74 17.85
CA SER A 235 -1.61 39.11 18.84
C SER A 235 -2.72 38.09 19.00
N ASP A 236 -2.92 37.20 18.03
CA ASP A 236 -3.96 36.16 18.07
C ASP A 236 -3.51 34.89 18.78
N ILE A 237 -2.26 34.84 19.26
CA ILE A 237 -1.72 33.67 19.97
C ILE A 237 -2.07 33.75 21.45
N VAL A 238 -2.76 32.72 21.94
CA VAL A 238 -3.12 32.52 23.35
C VAL A 238 -1.94 31.96 24.13
N SER A 239 -1.28 30.96 23.55
CA SER A 239 -0.18 30.27 24.21
C SER A 239 0.75 29.62 23.20
N THR A 240 2.00 29.42 23.64
CA THR A 240 3.02 28.70 22.89
C THR A 240 3.46 27.50 23.70
N HIS A 241 3.55 26.36 23.04
CA HIS A 241 4.05 25.12 23.60
C HIS A 241 5.33 24.71 22.85
N PRO A 242 6.36 24.24 23.56
CA PRO A 242 7.49 23.60 22.90
C PRO A 242 7.01 22.37 22.15
N ASP A 243 7.67 22.02 21.04
CA ASP A 243 7.41 20.74 20.41
C ASP A 243 7.80 19.61 21.38
N PRO A 244 6.86 18.74 21.77
CA PRO A 244 7.16 17.65 22.69
C PRO A 244 8.27 16.72 22.17
N PHE A 245 8.55 16.76 20.87
CA PHE A 245 9.56 15.94 20.21
C PHE A 245 10.89 16.69 19.92
N GLU A 246 11.03 17.97 20.30
CA GLU A 246 12.24 18.78 20.03
C GLU A 246 13.50 18.20 20.71
N SER A 247 13.33 17.51 21.84
CA SER A 247 14.43 16.97 22.64
C SER A 247 15.06 15.67 22.11
N ASP A 248 14.39 14.98 21.19
CA ASP A 248 14.84 13.69 20.65
C ASP A 248 14.36 13.53 19.20
N PRO A 249 15.22 13.83 18.21
CA PRO A 249 14.86 13.77 16.79
C PRO A 249 14.35 12.40 16.36
N GLU A 250 14.83 11.30 16.94
CA GLU A 250 14.37 9.96 16.57
C GLU A 250 12.94 9.69 17.06
N LYS A 251 12.52 10.32 18.17
CA LYS A 251 11.13 10.27 18.66
C LYS A 251 10.18 11.18 17.89
N GLN A 252 10.68 12.04 17.00
CA GLN A 252 9.84 12.81 16.07
C GLN A 252 9.23 11.92 14.99
N TRP A 253 9.64 10.66 14.88
CA TRP A 253 9.22 9.77 13.82
C TRP A 253 8.61 8.47 14.37
N ASN A 254 7.54 8.02 13.73
CA ASN A 254 6.90 6.74 13.95
C ASN A 254 7.38 5.73 12.90
N LEU A 255 8.67 5.39 12.91
CA LEU A 255 9.29 4.53 11.89
C LEU A 255 8.96 3.04 12.07
N THR A 256 8.71 2.62 13.30
CA THR A 256 8.56 1.21 13.68
C THR A 256 7.13 0.79 14.00
N SER A 257 6.23 1.76 14.19
CA SER A 257 4.85 1.53 14.64
C SER A 257 3.81 2.30 13.82
N HIS A 258 4.13 2.64 12.58
CA HIS A 258 3.15 3.21 11.65
C HIS A 258 2.14 2.15 11.17
N GLY A 259 0.98 2.62 10.71
CA GLY A 259 -0.10 1.76 10.23
C GLY A 259 0.09 1.18 8.83
N ILE A 260 1.09 1.65 8.07
CA ILE A 260 1.36 1.19 6.70
C ILE A 260 2.00 -0.21 6.75
N THR A 261 1.30 -1.20 6.20
CA THR A 261 1.71 -2.61 6.15
C THR A 261 1.90 -3.13 4.73
N HIS A 262 1.45 -2.38 3.71
CA HIS A 262 1.58 -2.73 2.30
C HIS A 262 2.29 -1.60 1.53
N PHE A 263 3.29 -1.97 0.73
CA PHE A 263 3.97 -1.07 -0.20
C PHE A 263 3.91 -1.60 -1.63
N GLU A 264 3.64 -0.71 -2.58
CA GLU A 264 3.72 -1.00 -4.00
C GLU A 264 4.66 0.01 -4.67
N PHE A 265 5.81 -0.47 -5.14
CA PHE A 265 6.81 0.32 -5.85
C PHE A 265 6.70 0.06 -7.35
N LYS A 266 6.32 1.09 -8.10
CA LYS A 266 6.27 1.08 -9.55
C LYS A 266 7.38 1.96 -10.10
N TYR A 267 8.21 1.39 -10.94
CA TYR A 267 9.28 2.09 -11.64
C TYR A 267 8.84 2.37 -13.07
N ASN A 268 9.51 3.30 -13.74
CA ASN A 268 9.47 3.47 -15.18
C ASN A 268 10.77 2.94 -15.78
N ASP A 269 10.77 2.78 -17.11
CA ASP A 269 11.91 2.29 -17.88
C ASP A 269 13.14 3.20 -17.73
N GLU A 270 12.94 4.49 -17.40
CA GLU A 270 13.99 5.49 -17.23
C GLU A 270 14.66 5.43 -15.85
N CYS A 271 14.09 4.75 -14.86
CA CYS A 271 14.68 4.59 -13.53
C CYS A 271 15.84 3.59 -13.58
N ALA A 272 17.06 4.11 -13.45
CA ALA A 272 18.28 3.31 -13.49
C ALA A 272 18.58 2.55 -12.20
N THR A 273 18.05 2.97 -11.04
CA THR A 273 18.43 2.41 -9.73
C THR A 273 17.26 2.21 -8.77
N PHE A 274 17.43 1.29 -7.81
CA PHE A 274 16.46 0.98 -6.74
C PHE A 274 16.80 1.68 -5.40
N GLU A 275 17.48 2.82 -5.45
CA GLU A 275 18.02 3.52 -4.26
C GLU A 275 16.94 3.88 -3.21
N ASN A 276 15.72 4.10 -3.68
CA ASN A 276 14.55 4.40 -2.88
C ASN A 276 14.12 3.22 -1.99
N LEU A 277 14.48 1.98 -2.30
CA LEU A 277 14.21 0.84 -1.42
C LEU A 277 15.01 0.87 -0.12
N GLY A 278 16.11 1.63 -0.07
CA GLY A 278 16.80 1.88 1.20
C GLY A 278 15.91 2.60 2.22
N LEU A 279 14.78 3.21 1.81
CA LEU A 279 13.73 3.68 2.71
C LEU A 279 13.22 2.57 3.63
N LEU A 280 13.08 1.34 3.12
CA LEU A 280 12.58 0.20 3.89
C LEU A 280 13.46 -0.13 5.09
N LYS A 281 14.74 0.26 5.08
CA LYS A 281 15.60 0.15 6.27
C LYS A 281 15.02 0.86 7.50
N PHE A 282 14.24 1.93 7.27
CA PHE A 282 13.64 2.73 8.31
C PHE A 282 12.19 2.31 8.59
N ILE A 283 11.41 2.08 7.55
CA ILE A 283 9.95 1.88 7.64
C ILE A 283 9.48 0.46 7.31
N GLY A 284 10.41 -0.47 7.11
CA GLY A 284 10.13 -1.84 6.66
C GLY A 284 9.63 -2.77 7.77
N GLN A 285 9.86 -2.43 9.04
CA GLN A 285 9.54 -3.31 10.15
C GLN A 285 8.05 -3.74 10.20
N PRO A 286 7.05 -2.85 10.12
CA PRO A 286 5.64 -3.27 10.15
C PRO A 286 5.12 -3.83 8.82
N VAL A 287 5.93 -3.85 7.76
CA VAL A 287 5.50 -4.22 6.42
C VAL A 287 5.31 -5.73 6.31
N THR A 288 4.14 -6.13 5.82
CA THR A 288 3.76 -7.53 5.60
C THR A 288 3.60 -7.88 4.13
N SER A 289 3.44 -6.88 3.25
CA SER A 289 3.20 -7.09 1.83
C SER A 289 3.94 -6.07 0.99
N ILE A 290 4.70 -6.52 -0.01
CA ILE A 290 5.46 -5.67 -0.94
C ILE A 290 5.19 -6.11 -2.37
N VAL A 291 4.92 -5.14 -3.25
CA VAL A 291 4.87 -5.30 -4.70
C VAL A 291 5.93 -4.41 -5.31
N ILE A 292 6.74 -4.95 -6.21
CA ILE A 292 7.79 -4.23 -6.93
C ILE A 292 7.62 -4.54 -8.40
N GLU A 293 7.37 -3.51 -9.20
CA GLU A 293 7.11 -3.64 -10.63
C GLU A 293 7.97 -2.64 -11.40
N LYS A 294 8.75 -3.16 -12.34
CA LYS A 294 9.42 -2.38 -13.36
C LYS A 294 8.89 -2.84 -14.74
N PRO A 295 8.17 -1.98 -15.47
CA PRO A 295 7.85 -2.22 -16.87
C PRO A 295 9.13 -2.10 -17.73
N GLY A 296 9.05 -2.62 -18.96
CA GLY A 296 10.13 -2.48 -19.94
C GLY A 296 11.25 -3.50 -19.82
N ASP A 297 12.37 -3.20 -20.48
CA ASP A 297 13.50 -4.12 -20.63
C ASP A 297 14.11 -4.49 -19.27
N ILE A 298 14.33 -5.80 -19.08
CA ILE A 298 14.85 -6.40 -17.83
C ILE A 298 16.36 -6.10 -17.67
N GLU A 299 16.99 -5.50 -18.68
CA GLU A 299 18.40 -5.11 -18.62
C GLU A 299 18.62 -3.98 -17.60
N GLY A 300 19.55 -4.17 -16.67
CA GLY A 300 19.87 -3.13 -15.69
C GLY A 300 20.58 -3.63 -14.42
N GLU A 301 20.33 -2.91 -13.33
CA GLU A 301 20.87 -3.25 -12.01
C GLU A 301 20.22 -4.52 -11.45
N VAL A 302 21.05 -5.38 -10.86
CA VAL A 302 20.58 -6.60 -10.20
C VAL A 302 19.87 -6.23 -8.90
N PHE A 303 18.66 -6.73 -8.74
CA PHE A 303 17.83 -6.44 -7.58
C PHE A 303 18.36 -7.12 -6.30
N ASP A 304 18.61 -6.33 -5.25
CA ASP A 304 19.12 -6.80 -3.96
C ASP A 304 17.99 -7.36 -3.08
N LEU A 305 17.69 -8.64 -3.29
CA LEU A 305 16.72 -9.40 -2.50
C LEU A 305 17.13 -9.55 -1.02
N ASP A 306 18.43 -9.67 -0.74
CA ASP A 306 18.95 -9.89 0.62
C ASP A 306 18.61 -8.68 1.51
N SER A 307 18.90 -7.47 1.02
CA SER A 307 18.57 -6.24 1.73
C SER A 307 17.06 -6.09 1.96
N LEU A 308 16.23 -6.42 0.96
CA LEU A 308 14.77 -6.34 1.10
C LEU A 308 14.26 -7.22 2.24
N LEU A 309 14.67 -8.48 2.26
CA LEU A 309 14.24 -9.45 3.29
C LEU A 309 14.77 -9.08 4.69
N LEU A 310 15.95 -8.46 4.75
CA LEU A 310 16.53 -7.97 6.00
C LEU A 310 15.76 -6.75 6.56
N PHE A 311 15.35 -5.83 5.69
CA PHE A 311 14.66 -4.59 6.09
C PHE A 311 13.18 -4.83 6.44
N CYS A 312 12.58 -5.90 5.91
CA CYS A 312 11.17 -6.22 6.10
C CYS A 312 11.00 -7.61 6.78
N PRO A 313 11.36 -7.76 8.07
CA PRO A 313 11.37 -9.06 8.76
C PRO A 313 9.97 -9.67 9.00
N ASN A 314 8.91 -8.89 8.81
CA ASN A 314 7.52 -9.36 8.94
C ASN A 314 6.85 -9.61 7.59
N LEU A 315 7.61 -9.60 6.49
CA LEU A 315 7.09 -9.79 5.14
C LEU A 315 6.51 -11.21 4.98
N THR A 316 5.23 -11.27 4.62
CA THR A 316 4.49 -12.51 4.33
C THR A 316 4.10 -12.63 2.86
N GLU A 317 4.07 -11.51 2.13
CA GLU A 317 3.69 -11.45 0.73
C GLU A 317 4.72 -10.62 -0.04
N LEU A 318 5.27 -11.18 -1.11
CA LEU A 318 6.21 -10.50 -1.99
C LEU A 318 5.82 -10.76 -3.44
N SER A 319 5.65 -9.69 -4.21
CA SER A 319 5.47 -9.74 -5.65
C SER A 319 6.55 -8.92 -6.32
N ILE A 320 7.29 -9.54 -7.22
CA ILE A 320 8.38 -8.93 -7.98
C ILE A 320 8.09 -9.15 -9.45
N LYS A 321 8.13 -8.06 -10.22
CA LYS A 321 7.77 -8.07 -11.63
C LYS A 321 8.77 -7.29 -12.48
N GLY A 322 9.27 -7.93 -13.54
CA GLY A 322 10.14 -7.29 -14.53
C GLY A 322 11.54 -6.94 -14.03
N LEU A 323 12.09 -7.69 -13.07
CA LEU A 323 13.40 -7.41 -12.48
C LEU A 323 14.44 -8.47 -12.84
N GLN A 324 15.72 -8.08 -12.81
CA GLN A 324 16.85 -9.00 -12.86
C GLN A 324 17.25 -9.42 -11.45
N LEU A 325 17.29 -10.73 -11.19
CA LEU A 325 17.63 -11.32 -9.90
C LEU A 325 18.97 -12.03 -10.00
N ALA A 326 19.84 -11.86 -8.99
CA ALA A 326 21.11 -12.57 -8.93
C ALA A 326 20.90 -14.09 -8.86
N SER A 327 20.05 -14.55 -7.94
CA SER A 327 19.86 -15.95 -7.59
C SER A 327 18.58 -16.12 -6.78
N LEU A 328 17.91 -17.27 -6.92
CA LEU A 328 16.78 -17.68 -6.08
C LEU A 328 17.23 -18.36 -4.77
N ASP A 329 18.52 -18.68 -4.63
CA ASP A 329 19.05 -19.27 -3.40
C ASP A 329 18.94 -18.34 -2.19
N VAL A 330 18.83 -17.03 -2.43
CA VAL A 330 18.53 -16.04 -1.39
C VAL A 330 17.27 -16.41 -0.61
N PHE A 331 16.22 -16.89 -1.27
CA PHE A 331 15.02 -17.33 -0.57
C PHE A 331 15.31 -18.56 0.27
N VAL A 332 15.99 -19.57 -0.29
CA VAL A 332 16.33 -20.81 0.43
C VAL A 332 17.12 -20.47 1.70
N GLN A 333 18.16 -19.65 1.58
CA GLN A 333 19.00 -19.23 2.72
C GLN A 333 18.20 -18.40 3.73
N ALA A 334 17.35 -17.48 3.28
CA ALA A 334 16.54 -16.64 4.16
C ALA A 334 15.48 -17.44 4.94
N TYR A 335 14.89 -18.48 4.34
CA TYR A 335 13.98 -19.40 5.03
C TYR A 335 14.72 -20.25 6.08
N GLU A 336 15.87 -20.82 5.73
CA GLU A 336 16.64 -21.67 6.66
C GLU A 336 17.25 -20.87 7.82
N SER A 337 17.60 -19.59 7.60
CA SER A 337 18.04 -18.68 8.66
C SER A 337 16.90 -18.13 9.51
N GLY A 338 15.63 -18.36 9.13
CA GLY A 338 14.45 -17.88 9.85
C GLY A 338 14.17 -16.38 9.68
N ILE A 339 14.84 -15.72 8.73
CA ILE A 339 14.61 -14.31 8.38
C ILE A 339 13.36 -14.18 7.51
N CYS A 340 13.16 -15.12 6.59
CA CYS A 340 12.02 -15.13 5.67
C CYS A 340 10.80 -15.86 6.25
N ARG A 341 9.62 -15.26 6.09
CA ARG A 341 8.32 -15.80 6.52
C ARG A 341 7.27 -15.72 5.43
N LEU A 342 7.71 -15.62 4.17
CA LEU A 342 6.82 -15.50 3.04
C LEU A 342 5.86 -16.70 2.99
N VAL A 343 4.59 -16.38 2.80
CA VAL A 343 3.50 -17.34 2.57
C VAL A 343 3.05 -17.24 1.12
N SER A 344 3.20 -16.06 0.51
CA SER A 344 2.95 -15.79 -0.91
C SER A 344 4.17 -15.18 -1.58
N LEU A 345 4.57 -15.74 -2.71
CA LEU A 345 5.68 -15.26 -3.52
C LEU A 345 5.27 -15.25 -5.00
N ASP A 346 5.32 -14.09 -5.62
CA ASP A 346 5.11 -13.93 -7.05
C ASP A 346 6.41 -13.39 -7.68
N ILE A 347 6.99 -14.15 -8.60
CA ILE A 347 8.19 -13.78 -9.38
C ILE A 347 7.77 -13.79 -10.84
N LEU A 348 7.51 -12.62 -11.42
CA LEU A 348 6.83 -12.48 -12.71
C LEU A 348 7.70 -11.75 -13.73
N GLY A 349 7.93 -12.34 -14.90
CA GLY A 349 8.73 -11.70 -15.95
C GLY A 349 10.15 -11.34 -15.48
N CYS A 350 10.76 -12.15 -14.61
CA CYS A 350 12.08 -11.85 -14.04
C CYS A 350 13.18 -12.66 -14.73
N ASP A 351 14.34 -12.05 -14.95
CA ASP A 351 15.56 -12.73 -15.42
C ASP A 351 16.38 -13.19 -14.19
N VAL A 352 16.77 -14.46 -14.14
CA VAL A 352 17.59 -15.01 -13.05
C VAL A 352 18.98 -15.30 -13.59
N LEU A 353 20.00 -14.62 -13.04
CA LEU A 353 21.36 -14.75 -13.53
C LEU A 353 21.98 -16.12 -13.20
N ASP A 354 21.78 -16.60 -11.98
CA ASP A 354 22.23 -17.91 -11.50
C ASP A 354 21.16 -18.98 -11.75
N GLN A 355 21.29 -19.71 -12.86
CA GLN A 355 20.31 -20.71 -13.27
C GLN A 355 20.30 -21.96 -12.38
N ASP A 356 21.45 -22.33 -11.80
CA ASP A 356 21.53 -23.45 -10.87
C ASP A 356 20.69 -23.19 -9.61
N SER A 357 20.48 -21.92 -9.27
CA SER A 357 19.60 -21.51 -8.18
C SER A 357 18.13 -21.86 -8.41
N VAL A 358 17.65 -21.95 -9.66
CA VAL A 358 16.28 -22.38 -9.97
C VAL A 358 16.12 -23.86 -9.60
N ALA A 359 17.09 -24.70 -9.96
CA ALA A 359 17.12 -26.11 -9.59
C ALA A 359 17.27 -26.30 -8.08
N SER A 360 18.07 -25.45 -7.41
CA SER A 360 18.23 -25.46 -5.96
C SER A 360 16.93 -25.06 -5.24
N PHE A 361 16.29 -23.98 -5.68
CA PHE A 361 15.03 -23.47 -5.14
C PHE A 361 13.90 -24.50 -5.30
N THR A 362 13.72 -25.06 -6.50
CA THR A 362 12.70 -26.09 -6.77
C THR A 362 12.94 -27.35 -5.96
N ARG A 363 14.19 -27.82 -5.84
CA ARG A 363 14.55 -28.95 -4.98
C ARG A 363 14.20 -28.66 -3.52
N ALA A 364 14.55 -27.48 -3.01
CA ALA A 364 14.21 -27.08 -1.65
C ALA A 364 12.69 -27.02 -1.44
N LEU A 365 11.94 -26.50 -2.41
CA LEU A 365 10.48 -26.47 -2.39
C LEU A 365 9.85 -27.87 -2.35
N GLY A 366 10.46 -28.85 -3.03
CA GLY A 366 10.03 -30.24 -3.06
C GLY A 366 10.37 -31.04 -1.81
N ASP A 367 11.43 -30.68 -1.07
CA ASP A 367 11.90 -31.40 0.11
C ASP A 367 11.12 -31.00 1.38
N PRO A 368 10.32 -31.89 1.99
CA PRO A 368 9.52 -31.58 3.19
C PRO A 368 10.32 -31.19 4.44
N SER A 369 11.64 -31.43 4.45
CA SER A 369 12.51 -31.08 5.57
C SER A 369 12.90 -29.60 5.60
N THR A 370 12.88 -28.93 4.46
CA THR A 370 13.25 -27.50 4.33
C THR A 370 12.19 -26.59 4.97
N ALA A 371 12.59 -25.38 5.33
CA ALA A 371 11.67 -24.38 5.87
C ALA A 371 10.76 -23.80 4.79
N ILE A 372 11.26 -23.63 3.56
CA ILE A 372 10.46 -23.09 2.44
C ILE A 372 9.29 -24.01 2.08
N SER A 373 9.49 -25.33 1.99
CA SER A 373 8.42 -26.28 1.66
C SER A 373 7.33 -26.37 2.73
N ARG A 374 7.66 -26.02 3.98
CA ARG A 374 6.74 -26.02 5.12
C ARG A 374 5.99 -24.71 5.29
N THR A 375 6.49 -23.61 4.70
CA THR A 375 5.98 -22.26 4.93
C THR A 375 5.24 -21.71 3.71
N LEU A 376 5.85 -21.78 2.53
CA LEU A 376 5.30 -21.21 1.31
C LEU A 376 4.02 -21.93 0.89
N ASN A 377 2.97 -21.17 0.63
CA ASN A 377 1.63 -21.66 0.34
C ASN A 377 1.14 -21.25 -1.05
N HIS A 378 1.57 -20.09 -1.52
CA HIS A 378 1.23 -19.53 -2.83
C HIS A 378 2.52 -19.19 -3.57
N LEU A 379 2.63 -19.65 -4.82
CA LEU A 379 3.74 -19.33 -5.71
C LEU A 379 3.23 -19.03 -7.12
N ARG A 380 3.61 -17.87 -7.65
CA ARG A 380 3.58 -17.59 -9.10
C ARG A 380 4.99 -17.43 -9.62
N ALA A 381 5.30 -18.09 -10.73
CA ALA A 381 6.59 -17.98 -11.38
C ALA A 381 6.43 -17.72 -12.88
N SER A 382 7.17 -16.75 -13.39
CA SER A 382 7.37 -16.46 -14.79
C SER A 382 8.82 -16.00 -14.92
N LEU A 383 9.69 -16.92 -15.31
CA LEU A 383 11.12 -16.66 -15.48
C LEU A 383 11.34 -16.40 -16.97
N VAL A 384 11.99 -15.28 -17.30
CA VAL A 384 12.31 -14.92 -18.69
C VAL A 384 13.71 -15.42 -18.97
N ASP A 385 13.85 -16.25 -19.99
CA ASP A 385 15.14 -16.76 -20.43
C ASP A 385 15.08 -17.12 -21.92
N GLU A 386 15.48 -16.19 -22.79
CA GLU A 386 15.47 -16.46 -24.24
C GLU A 386 16.62 -17.39 -24.68
N ASP A 387 17.67 -17.56 -23.88
CA ASP A 387 18.94 -18.14 -24.34
C ASP A 387 19.58 -19.24 -23.46
N ARG A 388 19.11 -19.51 -22.23
CA ARG A 388 19.89 -20.32 -21.27
C ARG A 388 19.18 -21.60 -20.79
N VAL A 389 17.97 -21.54 -20.23
CA VAL A 389 17.24 -22.73 -19.77
C VAL A 389 15.89 -22.86 -20.49
N PRO A 390 15.64 -23.99 -21.18
CA PRO A 390 14.35 -24.22 -21.81
C PRO A 390 13.22 -24.27 -20.77
N ASP A 391 12.08 -23.62 -21.09
CA ASP A 391 10.85 -23.68 -20.29
C ASP A 391 10.43 -25.12 -19.91
N ASP A 392 10.72 -26.10 -20.76
CA ASP A 392 10.48 -27.53 -20.53
C ASP A 392 11.19 -28.05 -19.27
N GLU A 393 12.47 -27.70 -19.09
CA GLU A 393 13.26 -28.11 -17.94
C GLU A 393 12.76 -27.44 -16.65
N VAL A 394 12.44 -26.15 -16.72
CA VAL A 394 11.85 -25.40 -15.61
C VAL A 394 10.51 -26.00 -15.19
N ALA A 395 9.62 -26.28 -16.15
CA ALA A 395 8.34 -26.91 -15.89
C ALA A 395 8.51 -28.27 -15.21
N GLN A 396 9.41 -29.12 -15.73
CA GLN A 396 9.68 -30.43 -15.15
C GLN A 396 10.18 -30.34 -13.70
N MET A 397 11.09 -29.40 -13.40
CA MET A 397 11.62 -29.18 -12.05
C MET A 397 10.50 -28.81 -11.06
N PHE A 398 9.66 -27.84 -11.42
CA PHE A 398 8.54 -27.43 -10.57
C PHE A 398 7.49 -28.53 -10.41
N LEU A 399 7.08 -29.20 -11.49
CA LEU A 399 6.09 -30.27 -11.43
C LEU A 399 6.59 -31.43 -10.55
N SER A 400 7.87 -31.80 -10.66
CA SER A 400 8.50 -32.80 -9.79
C SER A 400 8.45 -32.37 -8.31
N ALA A 401 8.77 -31.11 -8.01
CA ALA A 401 8.68 -30.57 -6.65
C ALA A 401 7.25 -30.60 -6.09
N LEU A 402 6.23 -30.36 -6.92
CA LEU A 402 4.83 -30.40 -6.50
C LEU A 402 4.36 -31.81 -6.13
N GLN A 403 4.91 -32.86 -6.73
CA GLN A 403 4.53 -34.24 -6.40
C GLN A 403 4.82 -34.57 -4.93
N THR A 404 5.92 -34.04 -4.39
CA THR A 404 6.35 -34.28 -3.00
C THR A 404 5.90 -33.19 -2.04
N ASN A 405 5.83 -31.93 -2.48
CA ASN A 405 5.34 -30.84 -1.65
C ASN A 405 3.89 -31.11 -1.23
N LYS A 406 3.53 -30.83 0.05
CA LYS A 406 2.15 -31.01 0.58
C LYS A 406 1.57 -29.75 1.22
N ARG A 407 2.20 -28.60 1.00
CA ARG A 407 1.84 -27.31 1.60
C ARG A 407 1.38 -26.29 0.58
N LEU A 408 2.03 -26.24 -0.58
CA LEU A 408 1.74 -25.29 -1.63
C LEU A 408 0.36 -25.57 -2.22
N SER A 409 -0.57 -24.66 -1.95
CA SER A 409 -1.98 -24.74 -2.35
C SER A 409 -2.29 -23.98 -3.61
N PHE A 410 -1.50 -22.99 -3.96
CA PHE A 410 -1.61 -22.30 -5.23
C PHE A 410 -0.25 -22.29 -5.91
N PHE A 411 -0.22 -22.79 -7.14
CA PHE A 411 0.95 -22.74 -8.01
C PHE A 411 0.52 -22.31 -9.41
N GLU A 412 1.18 -21.28 -9.93
CA GLU A 412 1.06 -20.86 -11.33
C GLU A 412 2.44 -20.72 -11.93
N LEU A 413 2.65 -21.34 -13.09
CA LEU A 413 3.88 -21.18 -13.86
C LEU A 413 3.53 -20.68 -15.26
N GLN A 414 4.11 -19.56 -15.66
CA GLN A 414 3.99 -19.03 -17.01
C GLN A 414 5.08 -19.63 -17.91
N VAL A 415 4.63 -20.35 -18.93
CA VAL A 415 5.47 -21.03 -19.92
C VAL A 415 4.98 -20.73 -21.33
N ASN A 416 5.81 -21.07 -22.32
CA ASN A 416 5.42 -21.12 -23.72
C ASN A 416 4.29 -22.14 -23.97
N ASP A 417 3.47 -21.88 -24.99
CA ASP A 417 2.29 -22.70 -25.32
C ASP A 417 2.63 -24.17 -25.58
N ASP A 418 3.74 -24.46 -26.25
CA ASP A 418 4.17 -25.84 -26.55
C ASP A 418 4.43 -26.65 -25.28
N VAL A 419 5.04 -26.03 -24.27
CA VAL A 419 5.32 -26.64 -22.96
C VAL A 419 4.02 -26.83 -22.20
N ARG A 420 3.12 -25.85 -22.23
CA ARG A 420 1.79 -25.97 -21.60
C ARG A 420 1.02 -27.17 -22.13
N GLU A 421 0.94 -27.33 -23.46
CA GLU A 421 0.23 -28.46 -24.05
C GLU A 421 0.92 -29.79 -23.73
N THR A 422 2.25 -29.81 -23.64
CA THR A 422 3.02 -31.01 -23.29
C THR A 422 2.73 -31.52 -21.88
N TYR A 423 2.63 -30.61 -20.89
CA TYR A 423 2.43 -30.98 -19.47
C TYR A 423 0.98 -30.88 -18.98
N LYS A 424 0.02 -30.60 -19.86
CA LYS A 424 -1.39 -30.39 -19.50
C LYS A 424 -1.96 -31.53 -18.64
N ASP A 425 -1.77 -32.77 -19.06
CA ASP A 425 -2.31 -33.94 -18.36
C ASP A 425 -1.69 -34.11 -16.96
N GLU A 426 -0.39 -33.81 -16.79
CA GLU A 426 0.29 -33.88 -15.50
C GLU A 426 -0.22 -32.81 -14.53
N VAL A 427 -0.43 -31.60 -15.05
CA VAL A 427 -1.01 -30.47 -14.29
C VAL A 427 -2.45 -30.78 -13.87
N GLU A 428 -3.27 -31.31 -14.76
CA GLU A 428 -4.64 -31.75 -14.44
C GLU A 428 -4.64 -32.82 -13.36
N GLY A 429 -3.66 -33.73 -13.35
CA GLY A 429 -3.50 -34.75 -12.31
C GLY A 429 -3.09 -34.20 -10.94
N LEU A 430 -2.34 -33.10 -10.90
CA LEU A 430 -1.93 -32.41 -9.66
C LEU A 430 -2.99 -31.42 -9.15
N ASN A 431 -3.79 -30.86 -10.05
CA ASN A 431 -4.84 -29.92 -9.73
C ASN A 431 -5.99 -30.61 -8.98
N GLY A 432 -6.53 -29.97 -7.95
CA GLY A 432 -7.54 -30.54 -7.06
C GLY A 432 -7.01 -31.60 -6.09
N SER A 433 -5.72 -31.94 -6.12
CA SER A 433 -5.13 -32.88 -5.16
C SER A 433 -5.28 -32.38 -3.73
N CYS A 434 -5.54 -33.30 -2.80
CA CYS A 434 -5.74 -32.96 -1.39
C CYS A 434 -4.38 -32.72 -0.72
N LEU A 435 -4.26 -31.59 -0.04
CA LEU A 435 -3.11 -31.24 0.79
C LEU A 435 -3.32 -31.67 2.23
N ASN A 436 -2.23 -31.74 2.99
CA ASN A 436 -2.31 -32.03 4.42
C ASN A 436 -3.09 -30.91 5.12
N PHE A 437 -4.04 -31.30 5.98
CA PHE A 437 -5.01 -30.41 6.62
C PHE A 437 -4.35 -29.18 7.24
N VAL A 438 -4.69 -28.01 6.72
CA VAL A 438 -4.53 -26.76 7.46
C VAL A 438 -5.71 -26.67 8.41
N SER A 439 -5.42 -26.53 9.71
CA SER A 439 -6.41 -26.54 10.81
C SER A 439 -7.43 -25.41 10.67
N TYR A 440 -8.39 -25.57 9.77
CA TYR A 440 -9.63 -24.82 9.80
C TYR A 440 -10.67 -25.72 10.46
N PRO A 441 -11.23 -25.32 11.61
CA PRO A 441 -12.31 -26.07 12.22
C PRO A 441 -13.46 -26.17 11.21
N LEU A 442 -14.05 -27.36 11.06
CA LEU A 442 -15.18 -27.56 10.15
C LEU A 442 -16.25 -26.46 10.29
N PRO A 443 -16.89 -26.02 9.19
CA PRO A 443 -18.02 -25.11 9.27
C PRO A 443 -19.10 -25.64 10.22
N ILE A 444 -19.78 -24.75 10.94
CA ILE A 444 -20.84 -25.11 11.90
C ILE A 444 -21.90 -26.00 11.24
N ARG A 445 -22.24 -25.74 9.98
CA ARG A 445 -23.21 -26.57 9.23
C ARG A 445 -22.76 -28.02 9.09
N SER A 446 -21.49 -28.26 8.76
CA SER A 446 -20.91 -29.60 8.64
C SER A 446 -20.87 -30.32 9.99
N LYS A 447 -20.51 -29.59 11.07
CA LYS A 447 -20.56 -30.09 12.45
C LYS A 447 -22.00 -30.49 12.85
N CYS A 448 -22.99 -29.65 12.56
CA CYS A 448 -24.40 -29.92 12.83
C CYS A 448 -24.94 -31.11 12.02
N ALA A 449 -24.59 -31.21 10.74
CA ALA A 449 -24.98 -32.33 9.89
C ALA A 449 -24.42 -33.66 10.42
N PHE A 450 -23.15 -33.69 10.80
CA PHE A 450 -22.53 -34.85 11.44
C PHE A 450 -23.23 -35.24 12.75
N LEU A 451 -23.49 -34.27 13.64
CA LEU A 451 -24.20 -34.51 14.90
C LEU A 451 -25.62 -35.05 14.67
N SER A 452 -26.32 -34.55 13.66
CA SER A 452 -27.66 -35.05 13.28
C SER A 452 -27.63 -36.53 12.87
N VAL A 453 -26.64 -36.92 12.06
CA VAL A 453 -26.44 -38.33 11.65
C VAL A 453 -26.13 -39.21 12.86
N VAL A 454 -25.25 -38.76 13.76
CA VAL A 454 -24.90 -39.50 14.97
C VAL A 454 -26.10 -39.66 15.90
N GLN A 455 -26.87 -38.59 16.15
CA GLN A 455 -28.08 -38.65 16.97
C GLN A 455 -29.13 -39.60 16.36
N HIS A 456 -29.30 -39.56 15.04
CA HIS A 456 -30.20 -40.49 14.35
C HIS A 456 -29.72 -41.95 14.50
N ALA A 457 -28.43 -42.21 14.36
CA ALA A 457 -27.86 -43.54 14.55
C ALA A 457 -28.00 -44.05 16.00
N GLN A 458 -27.80 -43.19 16.99
CA GLN A 458 -27.96 -43.50 18.42
C GLN A 458 -29.42 -43.84 18.79
N THR A 459 -30.39 -43.22 18.11
CA THR A 459 -31.82 -43.47 18.35
C THR A 459 -32.35 -44.72 17.63
N GLN A 460 -31.82 -45.03 16.44
CA GLN A 460 -32.32 -46.12 15.56
C GLN A 460 -31.57 -47.44 15.73
N ALA A 461 -30.26 -47.43 16.00
CA ALA A 461 -29.42 -48.62 16.00
C ALA A 461 -28.67 -48.76 17.32
N LYS A 462 -29.10 -49.65 18.22
CA LYS A 462 -28.47 -49.81 19.55
C LYS A 462 -27.05 -50.39 19.52
N ASP A 463 -26.62 -51.00 18.41
CA ASP A 463 -25.35 -51.72 18.31
C ASP A 463 -24.39 -51.22 17.21
N GLY A 464 -24.68 -50.08 16.58
CA GLY A 464 -23.80 -49.50 15.56
C GLY A 464 -22.58 -48.76 16.15
N PRO A 465 -21.46 -48.64 15.40
CA PRO A 465 -20.27 -47.91 15.85
C PRO A 465 -20.56 -46.43 16.17
N LEU A 466 -21.44 -45.77 15.40
CA LEU A 466 -21.88 -44.40 15.67
C LEU A 466 -22.77 -44.30 16.92
N ALA A 467 -23.50 -45.36 17.26
CA ALA A 467 -24.38 -45.39 18.43
C ALA A 467 -23.62 -45.48 19.76
N ARG A 468 -22.36 -45.95 19.70
CA ARG A 468 -21.46 -46.07 20.85
C ARG A 468 -20.53 -44.87 21.02
N MET A 469 -20.58 -43.89 20.11
CA MET A 469 -19.79 -42.67 20.24
C MET A 469 -20.34 -41.81 21.38
N ASP A 470 -19.52 -41.57 22.40
CA ASP A 470 -19.83 -40.62 23.46
C ASP A 470 -19.51 -39.17 23.05
N THR A 471 -19.93 -38.22 23.88
CA THR A 471 -19.72 -36.79 23.64
C THR A 471 -18.24 -36.41 23.56
N PHE A 472 -17.35 -37.13 24.26
CA PHE A 472 -15.92 -36.86 24.24
C PHE A 472 -15.31 -37.25 22.89
N VAL A 473 -15.62 -38.44 22.37
CA VAL A 473 -15.20 -38.89 21.04
C VAL A 473 -15.75 -37.96 19.96
N LEU A 474 -17.02 -37.54 20.06
CA LEU A 474 -17.61 -36.60 19.10
C LEU A 474 -16.92 -35.23 19.13
N SER A 475 -16.60 -34.70 20.32
CA SER A 475 -15.84 -33.45 20.45
C SER A 475 -14.47 -33.58 19.78
N ARG A 476 -13.76 -34.69 20.01
CA ARG A 476 -12.45 -34.95 19.42
C ARG A 476 -12.50 -35.09 17.91
N ILE A 477 -13.51 -35.76 17.36
CA ILE A 477 -13.70 -35.83 15.91
C ILE A 477 -13.90 -34.42 15.36
N ILE A 478 -14.82 -33.64 15.94
CA ILE A 478 -15.12 -32.27 15.50
C ILE A 478 -13.88 -31.36 15.58
N ASP A 479 -13.07 -31.51 16.63
CA ASP A 479 -11.86 -30.73 16.85
C ASP A 479 -10.71 -31.14 15.91
N LEU A 480 -10.67 -32.41 15.49
CA LEU A 480 -9.62 -32.95 14.60
C LEU A 480 -10.01 -32.93 13.13
N THR A 481 -11.30 -32.78 12.81
CA THR A 481 -11.77 -32.67 11.43
C THR A 481 -11.55 -31.27 10.89
N ALA A 482 -10.96 -31.21 9.70
CA ALA A 482 -10.80 -29.99 8.92
C ALA A 482 -11.26 -30.25 7.48
N GLU A 483 -11.58 -29.17 6.76
CA GLU A 483 -11.79 -29.30 5.32
C GLU A 483 -10.44 -29.58 4.64
N PRO A 484 -10.38 -30.58 3.74
CA PRO A 484 -9.17 -30.80 2.97
C PRO A 484 -8.93 -29.59 2.08
N GLN A 485 -7.76 -28.95 2.23
CA GLN A 485 -7.36 -27.91 1.30
C GLN A 485 -7.01 -28.56 -0.04
N GLN A 486 -7.63 -28.07 -1.11
CA GLN A 486 -7.32 -28.52 -2.46
C GLN A 486 -6.22 -27.65 -3.06
N ARG A 487 -5.30 -28.28 -3.77
CA ARG A 487 -4.29 -27.58 -4.56
C ARG A 487 -4.89 -27.04 -5.86
N SER A 488 -4.56 -25.81 -6.21
CA SER A 488 -4.73 -25.24 -7.53
C SER A 488 -3.37 -25.20 -8.23
N VAL A 489 -3.27 -25.84 -9.40
CA VAL A 489 -2.08 -25.83 -10.25
C VAL A 489 -2.48 -25.31 -11.63
N VAL A 490 -1.77 -24.30 -12.11
CA VAL A 490 -2.05 -23.65 -13.39
C VAL A 490 -0.75 -23.52 -14.19
N LEU A 491 -0.79 -23.92 -15.46
CA LEU A 491 0.18 -23.46 -16.46
C LEU A 491 -0.52 -22.43 -17.34
N SER A 492 -0.02 -21.20 -17.30
CA SER A 492 -0.56 -20.08 -18.06
C SER A 492 0.39 -19.70 -19.19
N TRP A 493 -0.13 -19.04 -20.22
CA TRP A 493 0.72 -18.46 -21.25
C TRP A 493 1.57 -17.33 -20.67
N ARG A 494 2.83 -17.26 -21.06
CA ARG A 494 3.64 -16.05 -20.85
C ARG A 494 3.01 -14.95 -21.69
N THR A 495 2.37 -13.98 -21.03
CA THR A 495 1.87 -12.81 -21.74
C THR A 495 3.12 -11.98 -22.06
N HIS A 496 3.47 -11.84 -23.34
CA HIS A 496 4.58 -10.96 -23.73
C HIS A 496 4.26 -9.57 -23.17
N MET A 497 4.98 -9.15 -22.13
CA MET A 497 4.80 -7.84 -21.51
C MET A 497 5.41 -6.70 -22.37
N PHE A 498 5.71 -6.98 -23.63
CA PHE A 498 6.51 -6.13 -24.53
C PHE A 498 5.77 -5.70 -25.80
N GLU A 499 4.47 -5.97 -25.92
CA GLU A 499 3.66 -5.44 -27.03
C GLU A 499 2.48 -4.62 -26.50
N GLU A 500 2.72 -3.34 -26.23
CA GLU A 500 1.75 -2.24 -26.45
C GLU A 500 2.46 -0.91 -26.71
#